data_AF-A0A6V8L6Q5-F1
#
_entry.id   AF-A0A6V8L6Q5-F1
#
_cell.length_a   1.000
_cell.length_b   1.000
_cell.length_c   1.000
_cell.angle_alpha   90.00
_cell.angle_beta   90.00
_cell.angle_gamma   90.00
#
_symmetry.space_group_name_H-M   'P 1'
#
loop_
_entity.id
_entity.type
_entity.pdbx_description
1 polymer ?
#
loop_
_entity_poly.entity_id
_entity_poly.type
_entity_poly.pdbx_seq_one_letter_code
_entity_poly.pdbx_strand_id
1 'polypeptide(L)'
;MASWSEFVTDEPRLAEAIRSLMQQYGPGLGYLATVRADGGPRVHPVSPVITDEGLYCFVVDSPKRRDLERDGRYALHSFPPEDSDDEAYLAGRAQVVTDRAKVARLAGNLRAAPQVDWRLFEFTVDVAMLARHGRNGATPFTVGTPERPAVQVWLDPTAASSATASSATASDRRSRRSTCASPGLR
;
A
#
# COMPACT_ATOMS: atom_id res chain seq x y z
N MET A 1 10.49 4.62 -0.59
CA MET A 1 9.40 3.67 -0.28
C MET A 1 9.88 2.84 0.88
N ALA A 2 9.27 2.99 2.05
CA ALA A 2 9.69 2.27 3.24
C ALA A 2 9.18 0.82 3.22
N SER A 3 9.96 -0.10 3.75
CA SER A 3 9.45 -1.39 4.20
C SER A 3 8.51 -1.22 5.40
N TRP A 4 7.73 -2.25 5.72
CA TRP A 4 6.91 -2.25 6.92
C TRP A 4 7.74 -2.04 8.19
N SER A 5 8.92 -2.66 8.29
CA SER A 5 9.81 -2.53 9.46
C SER A 5 10.37 -1.11 9.62
N GLU A 6 10.67 -0.42 8.52
CA GLU A 6 11.07 1.00 8.55
C GLU A 6 9.90 1.88 9.01
N PHE A 7 8.69 1.66 8.49
CA PHE A 7 7.49 2.35 8.96
C PHE A 7 7.21 2.12 10.46
N VAL A 8 7.36 0.88 10.95
CA VAL A 8 7.24 0.55 12.38
C VAL A 8 8.28 1.29 13.22
N THR A 9 9.49 1.47 12.69
CA THR A 9 10.55 2.21 13.39
C THR A 9 10.21 3.69 13.52
N ASP A 10 9.63 4.28 12.47
CA ASP A 10 9.24 5.69 12.45
C ASP A 10 8.00 5.97 13.33
N GLU A 11 6.95 5.14 13.23
CA GLU A 11 5.66 5.37 13.89
C GLU A 11 5.08 4.06 14.50
N PRO A 12 5.68 3.53 15.58
CA PRO A 12 5.34 2.21 16.12
C PRO A 12 3.89 2.09 16.60
N ARG A 13 3.34 3.14 17.21
CA ARG A 13 1.95 3.13 17.71
C ARG A 13 0.92 3.14 16.56
N LEU A 14 1.22 3.87 15.48
CA LEU A 14 0.37 3.90 14.31
C LEU A 14 0.40 2.55 13.58
N ALA A 15 1.60 1.98 13.42
CA ALA A 15 1.77 0.67 12.80
C ALA A 15 1.03 -0.44 13.54
N GLU A 16 1.07 -0.44 14.87
CA GLU A 16 0.35 -1.42 15.69
C GLU A 16 -1.18 -1.29 15.56
N ALA A 17 -1.70 -0.06 15.53
CA ALA A 17 -3.12 0.19 15.32
C ALA A 17 -3.59 -0.25 13.92
N ILE A 18 -2.80 0.04 12.88
CA ILE A 18 -3.07 -0.41 11.51
C ILE A 18 -3.02 -1.93 11.43
N ARG A 19 -2.03 -2.57 12.05
CA ARG A 19 -1.93 -4.03 12.12
C ARG A 19 -3.17 -4.66 12.73
N SER A 20 -3.63 -4.10 13.86
CA SER A 20 -4.83 -4.56 14.56
C SER A 20 -6.06 -4.53 13.65
N LEU A 21 -6.29 -3.43 12.92
CA LEU A 21 -7.42 -3.32 12.00
C LEU A 21 -7.29 -4.22 10.77
N MET A 22 -6.09 -4.34 10.19
CA MET A 22 -5.86 -5.19 9.01
C MET A 22 -6.06 -6.68 9.32
N GLN A 23 -5.75 -7.11 10.55
CA GLN A 23 -5.74 -8.52 10.96
C GLN A 23 -6.87 -8.89 11.94
N GLN A 24 -7.85 -8.01 12.15
CA GLN A 24 -8.93 -8.24 13.13
C GLN A 24 -9.77 -9.51 12.88
N TYR A 25 -9.82 -10.00 11.64
CA TYR A 25 -10.55 -11.21 11.25
C TYR A 25 -9.62 -12.39 10.87
N GLY A 26 -8.36 -12.39 11.30
CA GLY A 26 -7.37 -13.45 11.01
C GLY A 26 -6.22 -12.97 10.12
N PRO A 27 -5.67 -13.79 9.18
CA PRO A 27 -4.51 -13.44 8.36
C PRO A 27 -4.80 -12.37 7.28
N GLY A 28 -5.52 -11.31 7.65
CA GLY A 28 -5.87 -10.20 6.78
C GLY A 28 -7.23 -10.33 6.15
N LEU A 29 -8.02 -9.27 6.24
CA LEU A 29 -9.13 -9.02 5.32
C LEU A 29 -9.12 -7.55 4.94
N GLY A 30 -9.05 -7.27 3.64
CA GLY A 30 -8.99 -5.90 3.15
C GLY A 30 -9.29 -5.77 1.67
N TYR A 31 -9.36 -4.53 1.22
CA TYR A 31 -9.61 -4.16 -0.16
C TYR A 31 -8.33 -3.60 -0.79
N LEU A 32 -7.85 -4.27 -1.83
CA LEU A 32 -6.70 -3.86 -2.61
C LEU A 32 -7.16 -3.16 -3.89
N ALA A 33 -6.76 -1.90 -4.04
CA ALA A 33 -6.83 -1.17 -5.29
C ALA A 33 -5.53 -1.34 -6.09
N THR A 34 -5.66 -1.65 -7.38
CA THR A 34 -4.55 -1.76 -8.35
C THR A 34 -4.81 -0.87 -9.57
N VAL A 35 -3.76 -0.56 -10.33
CA VAL A 35 -3.85 0.23 -11.56
C VAL A 35 -3.92 -0.69 -12.77
N ARG A 36 -4.98 -0.61 -13.56
CA ARG A 36 -5.18 -1.38 -14.81
C ARG A 36 -4.28 -0.90 -15.95
N ALA A 37 -4.21 -1.67 -17.04
CA ALA A 37 -3.37 -1.33 -18.20
C ALA A 37 -3.82 -0.04 -18.92
N ASP A 38 -5.10 0.29 -18.82
CA ASP A 38 -5.69 1.55 -19.30
C ASP A 38 -5.59 2.70 -18.29
N GLY A 39 -4.92 2.49 -17.15
CA GLY A 39 -4.74 3.46 -16.08
C GLY A 39 -5.90 3.55 -15.08
N GLY A 40 -7.03 2.87 -15.32
CA GLY A 40 -8.18 2.89 -14.42
C GLY A 40 -7.93 2.13 -13.11
N PRO A 41 -8.53 2.54 -11.98
CA PRO A 41 -8.44 1.78 -10.73
C PRO A 41 -9.27 0.50 -10.81
N ARG A 42 -8.85 -0.53 -10.09
CA ARG A 42 -9.59 -1.77 -9.88
C ARG A 42 -9.49 -2.19 -8.42
N VAL A 43 -10.60 -2.59 -7.80
CA VAL A 43 -10.64 -2.98 -6.38
C VAL A 43 -10.96 -4.46 -6.23
N HIS A 44 -10.30 -5.15 -5.29
CA HIS A 44 -10.50 -6.56 -5.00
C HIS A 44 -10.38 -6.87 -3.50
N PRO A 45 -11.10 -7.86 -2.98
CA PRO A 45 -10.80 -8.40 -1.65
C PRO A 45 -9.47 -9.16 -1.67
N VAL A 46 -8.68 -9.04 -0.60
CA VAL A 46 -7.41 -9.74 -0.39
C VAL A 46 -7.22 -10.09 1.09
N SER A 47 -6.26 -10.95 1.37
CA SER A 47 -5.84 -11.31 2.74
C SER A 47 -4.38 -10.89 2.95
N PRO A 48 -4.13 -9.61 3.29
CA PRO A 48 -2.79 -9.10 3.55
C PRO A 48 -2.27 -9.62 4.90
N VAL A 49 -1.05 -10.09 4.92
CA VAL A 49 -0.41 -10.60 6.14
C VAL A 49 0.71 -9.67 6.56
N ILE A 50 0.59 -9.13 7.76
CA ILE A 50 1.65 -8.39 8.44
C ILE A 50 2.40 -9.35 9.36
N THR A 51 3.71 -9.43 9.14
CA THR A 51 4.66 -10.14 9.99
C THR A 51 5.72 -9.16 10.49
N ASP A 52 6.61 -9.61 11.37
CA ASP A 52 7.73 -8.78 11.84
C ASP A 52 8.74 -8.50 10.70
N GLU A 53 8.70 -9.31 9.63
CA GLU A 53 9.56 -9.18 8.45
C GLU A 53 8.99 -8.28 7.36
N GLY A 54 7.70 -7.91 7.40
CA GLY A 54 7.08 -7.19 6.29
C GLY A 54 5.55 -7.27 6.20
N LEU A 55 5.03 -6.53 5.22
CA LEU A 55 3.65 -6.63 4.75
C LEU A 55 3.61 -7.42 3.44
N TYR A 56 2.85 -8.51 3.44
CA TYR A 56 2.83 -9.47 2.34
C TYR A 56 1.42 -9.81 1.87
N CYS A 57 1.28 -10.29 0.64
CA CYS A 57 0.05 -10.91 0.16
C CYS A 57 0.37 -12.01 -0.85
N PHE A 58 -0.24 -13.18 -0.67
CA PHE A 58 -0.29 -14.20 -1.73
C PHE A 58 -1.39 -13.83 -2.72
N VAL A 59 -1.04 -13.73 -3.99
CA VAL A 59 -1.97 -13.34 -5.06
C VAL A 59 -1.98 -14.42 -6.12
N VAL A 60 -3.14 -15.05 -6.31
CA VAL A 60 -3.38 -16.07 -7.32
C VAL A 60 -3.39 -15.49 -8.73
N ASP A 61 -3.30 -16.35 -9.75
CA ASP A 61 -3.49 -15.92 -11.14
C ASP A 61 -4.82 -15.19 -11.35
N SER A 62 -4.73 -13.87 -11.54
CA SER A 62 -5.89 -12.98 -11.49
C SER A 62 -5.57 -11.63 -12.15
N PRO A 63 -6.60 -10.80 -12.44
CA PRO A 63 -6.38 -9.47 -12.98
C PRO A 63 -5.55 -8.56 -12.07
N LYS A 64 -5.72 -8.63 -10.73
CA LYS A 64 -4.87 -7.88 -9.77
C LYS A 64 -3.42 -8.33 -9.80
N ARG A 65 -3.13 -9.63 -9.95
CA ARG A 65 -1.75 -10.11 -10.09
C ARG A 65 -1.07 -9.43 -11.27
N ARG A 66 -1.73 -9.46 -12.44
CA ARG A 66 -1.25 -8.82 -13.67
C ARG A 66 -1.09 -7.30 -13.54
N ASP A 67 -1.92 -6.66 -12.74
CA ASP A 67 -1.80 -5.22 -12.46
C ASP A 67 -0.59 -4.91 -11.57
N LEU A 68 -0.39 -5.67 -10.48
CA LEU A 68 0.75 -5.51 -9.59
C LEU A 68 2.08 -5.82 -10.30
N GLU A 69 2.13 -6.84 -11.15
CA GLU A 69 3.34 -7.18 -11.91
C GLU A 69 3.73 -6.11 -12.93
N ARG A 70 2.75 -5.41 -13.50
CA ARG A 70 2.98 -4.36 -14.51
C ARG A 70 3.32 -3.02 -13.89
N ASP A 71 2.54 -2.57 -12.91
CA ASP A 71 2.61 -1.19 -12.40
C ASP A 71 3.11 -1.14 -10.94
N GLY A 72 2.70 -2.12 -10.13
CA GLY A 72 3.09 -2.25 -8.73
C GLY A 72 2.43 -1.25 -7.78
N ARG A 73 1.90 -0.11 -8.24
CA ARG A 73 1.19 0.82 -7.34
C ARG A 73 -0.06 0.17 -6.77
N TYR A 74 -0.27 0.41 -5.48
CA TYR A 74 -1.45 -0.08 -4.77
C TYR A 74 -1.98 0.93 -3.75
N ALA A 75 -3.24 0.73 -3.39
CA ALA A 75 -3.79 1.18 -2.11
C ALA A 75 -4.49 0.00 -1.44
N LEU A 76 -4.36 -0.13 -0.13
CA LEU A 76 -4.89 -1.21 0.68
C LEU A 76 -5.71 -0.61 1.82
N HIS A 77 -6.96 -1.02 1.94
CA HIS A 77 -7.88 -0.58 2.97
C HIS A 77 -8.29 -1.75 3.86
N SER A 78 -8.42 -1.54 5.17
CA SER A 78 -8.91 -2.57 6.09
C SER A 78 -10.36 -2.92 5.76
N PHE A 79 -10.75 -4.15 6.03
CA PHE A 79 -12.17 -4.46 6.10
C PHE A 79 -12.78 -3.72 7.29
N PRO A 80 -13.97 -3.10 7.17
CA PRO A 80 -14.60 -2.37 8.26
C PRO A 80 -14.84 -3.27 9.48
N PRO A 81 -14.52 -2.80 10.71
CA PRO A 81 -14.96 -3.46 11.94
C PRO A 81 -16.50 -3.51 12.05
N GLU A 82 -17.01 -4.45 12.85
CA GLU A 82 -18.46 -4.56 13.13
C GLU A 82 -18.96 -3.46 14.08
N ASP A 83 -18.12 -3.08 15.05
CA ASP A 83 -18.52 -2.22 16.18
C ASP A 83 -18.00 -0.77 16.07
N SER A 84 -17.27 -0.44 15.01
CA SER A 84 -16.74 0.90 14.78
C SER A 84 -16.52 1.18 13.30
N ASP A 85 -16.46 2.48 12.97
CA ASP A 85 -16.06 2.94 11.63
C ASP A 85 -14.55 3.18 11.56
N ASP A 86 -13.73 2.57 12.41
CA ASP A 86 -12.28 2.78 12.38
C ASP A 86 -11.69 2.19 11.08
N GLU A 87 -10.81 2.97 10.43
CA GLU A 87 -10.26 2.62 9.12
C GLU A 87 -8.73 2.68 9.15
N ALA A 88 -8.10 1.68 8.54
CA ALA A 88 -6.69 1.70 8.22
C ALA A 88 -6.49 1.69 6.70
N TYR A 89 -5.57 2.53 6.25
CA TYR A 89 -5.22 2.68 4.84
C TYR A 89 -3.71 2.67 4.68
N LEU A 90 -3.23 1.94 3.67
CA LEU A 90 -1.84 1.89 3.26
C LEU A 90 -1.75 2.11 1.75
N ALA A 91 -0.73 2.82 1.28
CA ALA A 91 -0.42 2.91 -0.14
C ALA A 91 1.09 2.88 -0.37
N GLY A 92 1.50 2.38 -1.53
CA GLY A 92 2.90 2.25 -1.90
C GLY A 92 3.08 1.40 -3.15
N ARG A 93 4.10 0.53 -3.17
CA ARG A 93 4.33 -0.44 -4.26
C ARG A 93 4.39 -1.86 -3.75
N ALA A 94 3.80 -2.76 -4.51
CA ALA A 94 3.98 -4.19 -4.39
C ALA A 94 5.12 -4.67 -5.29
N GLN A 95 5.95 -5.56 -4.77
CA GLN A 95 7.06 -6.18 -5.49
C GLN A 95 6.97 -7.70 -5.34
N VAL A 96 7.22 -8.43 -6.43
CA VAL A 96 7.26 -9.89 -6.38
C VAL A 96 8.45 -10.34 -5.54
N VAL A 97 8.20 -11.17 -4.54
CA VAL A 97 9.27 -11.79 -3.75
C VAL A 97 9.88 -12.94 -4.56
N THR A 98 11.16 -12.80 -4.90
CA THR A 98 11.89 -13.80 -5.72
C THR A 98 12.80 -14.71 -4.91
N ASP A 99 13.12 -14.35 -3.65
CA ASP A 99 13.87 -15.19 -2.73
C ASP A 99 13.08 -16.46 -2.38
N ARG A 100 13.53 -17.60 -2.91
CA ARG A 100 12.90 -18.91 -2.70
C ARG A 100 12.85 -19.33 -1.24
N ALA A 101 13.86 -18.99 -0.44
CA ALA A 101 13.88 -19.34 0.98
C ALA A 101 12.83 -18.53 1.76
N LYS A 102 12.72 -17.22 1.48
CA LYS A 102 11.66 -16.37 2.06
C LYS A 102 10.27 -16.86 1.63
N VAL A 103 10.07 -17.15 0.34
CA VAL A 103 8.80 -17.69 -0.18
C VAL A 103 8.43 -18.99 0.50
N ALA A 104 9.35 -19.96 0.58
CA ALA A 104 9.08 -21.25 1.21
C ALA A 104 8.73 -21.11 2.70
N ARG A 105 9.47 -20.25 3.44
CA ARG A 105 9.19 -19.96 4.86
C ARG A 105 7.79 -19.37 5.05
N LEU A 106 7.45 -18.30 4.31
CA LEU A 106 6.16 -17.63 4.45
C LEU A 106 5.00 -18.51 3.97
N ALA A 107 5.19 -19.28 2.90
CA ALA A 107 4.17 -20.22 2.41
C ALA A 107 3.86 -21.30 3.45
N GLY A 108 4.87 -21.84 4.13
CA GLY A 108 4.70 -22.79 5.23
C GLY A 108 3.99 -22.17 6.43
N ASN A 109 4.47 -21.01 6.90
CA ASN A 109 3.93 -20.33 8.08
C ASN A 109 2.47 -19.89 7.89
N LEU A 110 2.13 -19.44 6.69
CA LEU A 110 0.81 -18.88 6.35
C LEU A 110 -0.10 -19.90 5.66
N ARG A 111 0.31 -21.18 5.61
CA ARG A 111 -0.44 -22.31 5.07
C ARG A 111 -0.94 -22.05 3.64
N ALA A 112 -0.11 -21.43 2.81
CA ALA A 112 -0.44 -21.18 1.41
C ALA A 112 -0.65 -22.53 0.69
N ALA A 113 -1.72 -22.65 -0.08
CA ALA A 113 -2.08 -23.89 -0.76
C ALA A 113 -1.02 -24.23 -1.84
N PRO A 114 -0.29 -25.35 -1.74
CA PRO A 114 0.82 -25.66 -2.65
C PRO A 114 0.37 -25.94 -4.09
N GLN A 115 -0.88 -26.34 -4.28
CA GLN A 115 -1.47 -26.64 -5.59
C GLN A 115 -2.04 -25.44 -6.33
N VAL A 116 -2.01 -24.25 -5.72
CA VAL A 116 -2.57 -23.01 -6.31
C VAL A 116 -1.44 -22.20 -6.91
N ASP A 117 -1.60 -21.71 -8.16
CA ASP A 117 -0.66 -20.74 -8.76
C ASP A 117 -0.84 -19.37 -8.09
N TRP A 118 -0.11 -19.17 -6.99
CA TRP A 118 0.03 -17.88 -6.34
C TRP A 118 1.44 -17.33 -6.51
N ARG A 119 1.56 -16.01 -6.42
CA ARG A 119 2.83 -15.29 -6.22
C ARG A 119 2.78 -14.52 -4.92
N LEU A 120 3.91 -14.48 -4.23
CA LEU A 120 4.08 -13.68 -3.03
C LEU A 120 4.52 -12.27 -3.44
N PHE A 121 3.78 -11.27 -2.94
CA PHE A 121 4.15 -9.87 -3.07
C PHE A 121 4.51 -9.32 -1.69
N GLU A 122 5.55 -8.50 -1.64
CA GLU A 122 5.90 -7.62 -0.51
C GLU A 122 5.46 -6.19 -0.84
N PHE A 123 4.85 -5.51 0.13
CA PHE A 123 4.25 -4.20 -0.05
C PHE A 123 5.06 -3.17 0.75
N THR A 124 5.64 -2.21 0.06
CA THR A 124 6.23 -1.03 0.68
C THR A 124 5.14 -0.04 1.07
N VAL A 125 5.46 0.85 2.00
CA VAL A 125 4.56 1.86 2.54
C VAL A 125 5.13 3.24 2.20
N ASP A 126 4.39 4.00 1.40
CA ASP A 126 4.62 5.43 1.17
C ASP A 126 3.66 6.29 2.00
N VAL A 127 2.45 5.78 2.24
CA VAL A 127 1.41 6.43 3.03
C VAL A 127 0.80 5.41 3.97
N ALA A 128 0.69 5.77 5.24
CA ALA A 128 -0.07 5.04 6.23
C ALA A 128 -1.06 5.99 6.90
N MET A 129 -2.33 5.60 6.98
CA MET A 129 -3.37 6.39 7.59
C MET A 129 -4.20 5.53 8.52
N LEU A 130 -4.55 6.12 9.66
CA LEU A 130 -5.52 5.59 10.60
C LEU A 130 -6.58 6.67 10.84
N ALA A 131 -7.84 6.33 10.61
CA ALA A 131 -8.98 7.15 11.00
C ALA A 131 -9.71 6.46 12.14
N ARG A 132 -9.89 7.18 13.26
CA ARG A 132 -10.71 6.73 14.38
C ARG A 132 -11.97 7.56 14.46
N HIS A 133 -13.12 6.91 14.48
CA HIS A 133 -14.43 7.57 14.44
C HIS A 133 -15.18 7.54 15.78
N GLY A 134 -14.57 6.95 16.81
CA GLY A 134 -15.14 6.88 18.16
C GLY A 134 -16.35 5.94 18.24
N ARG A 135 -16.91 5.77 19.45
CA ARG A 135 -17.99 4.79 19.72
C ARG A 135 -19.30 5.05 18.95
N ASN A 136 -19.48 6.24 18.40
CA ASN A 136 -20.69 6.62 17.67
C ASN A 136 -20.55 6.48 16.14
N GLY A 137 -19.38 6.08 15.62
CA GLY A 137 -19.17 5.89 14.18
C GLY A 137 -20.17 4.89 13.60
N ALA A 138 -20.26 3.70 14.19
CA ALA A 138 -21.12 2.60 13.72
C ALA A 138 -22.63 2.91 13.68
N THR A 139 -23.07 4.04 14.25
CA THR A 139 -24.47 4.46 14.21
C THR A 139 -24.58 5.98 13.94
N PRO A 140 -24.39 6.44 12.69
CA PRO A 140 -24.39 7.87 12.36
C PRO A 140 -25.74 8.59 12.61
N PHE A 141 -26.78 7.84 12.98
CA PHE A 141 -28.12 8.35 13.32
C PHE A 141 -28.45 8.30 14.82
N THR A 142 -27.54 7.85 15.70
CA THR A 142 -27.80 7.87 17.15
C THR A 142 -27.54 9.26 17.74
N VAL A 143 -28.43 9.67 18.64
CA VAL A 143 -28.36 10.98 19.32
C VAL A 143 -27.32 10.90 20.44
N GLY A 144 -26.19 11.56 20.25
CA GLY A 144 -25.13 11.72 21.25
C GLY A 144 -24.08 12.72 20.80
N THR A 145 -23.24 13.23 21.71
CA THR A 145 -22.13 14.11 21.34
C THR A 145 -21.13 13.29 20.51
N PRO A 146 -20.93 13.59 19.22
CA PRO A 146 -19.96 12.85 18.40
C PRO A 146 -18.56 13.09 18.97
N GLU A 147 -17.83 12.01 19.22
CA GLU A 147 -16.39 12.10 19.42
C GLU A 147 -15.78 12.56 18.09
N ARG A 148 -14.86 13.54 18.11
CA ARG A 148 -14.30 14.06 16.86
C ARG A 148 -13.47 12.96 16.20
N PRO A 149 -13.67 12.71 14.90
CA PRO A 149 -12.83 11.77 14.19
C PRO A 149 -11.38 12.24 14.25
N ALA A 150 -10.48 11.34 14.63
CA ALA A 150 -9.05 11.59 14.69
C ALA A 150 -8.39 10.86 13.53
N VAL A 151 -7.85 11.62 12.58
CA VAL A 151 -7.11 11.08 11.44
C VAL A 151 -5.62 11.33 11.66
N GLN A 152 -4.85 10.25 11.71
CA GLN A 152 -3.39 10.28 11.74
C GLN A 152 -2.87 9.79 10.38
N VAL A 153 -1.94 10.54 9.79
CA VAL A 153 -1.29 10.20 8.53
C VAL A 153 0.21 10.24 8.71
N TRP A 154 0.88 9.18 8.26
CA TRP A 154 2.32 9.10 8.09
C TRP A 154 2.64 9.03 6.59
N LEU A 155 3.71 9.73 6.20
CA LEU A 155 4.24 9.75 4.84
C LEU A 155 5.70 9.33 4.89
N ASP A 156 6.12 8.47 3.98
CA ASP A 156 7.50 8.03 3.87
C ASP A 156 8.44 9.24 3.66
N PRO A 157 9.39 9.49 4.58
CA PRO A 157 10.29 10.64 4.49
C PRO A 157 11.22 10.58 3.27
N THR A 158 11.48 9.38 2.73
CA THR A 158 12.34 9.19 1.56
C THR A 158 11.62 9.48 0.24
N ALA A 159 10.28 9.40 0.21
CA ALA A 159 9.47 9.71 -0.96
C ALA A 159 9.54 11.19 -1.34
N ALA A 160 9.60 12.09 -0.35
CA ALA A 160 9.75 13.53 -0.59
C ALA A 160 11.09 13.90 -1.27
N SER A 161 12.17 13.19 -0.92
CA SER A 161 13.50 13.42 -1.48
C SER A 161 13.62 12.98 -2.95
N SER A 162 12.95 11.88 -3.33
CA SER A 162 13.00 11.32 -4.69
C SER A 162 12.16 12.09 -5.72
N ALA A 163 11.03 12.68 -5.28
CA ALA A 163 10.24 13.60 -6.12
C ALA A 163 11.02 14.87 -6.49
N THR A 164 11.76 15.43 -5.52
CA THR A 164 12.58 16.63 -5.72
C THR A 164 13.72 16.37 -6.71
N ALA A 165 14.42 15.24 -6.60
CA ALA A 165 15.49 14.84 -7.53
C ALA A 165 14.99 14.56 -8.97
N SER A 166 13.80 14.00 -9.10
CA SER A 166 13.17 13.71 -10.41
C SER A 166 12.73 14.99 -11.14
N SER A 167 12.25 15.99 -10.39
CA SER A 167 11.92 17.32 -10.96
C SER A 167 13.18 18.09 -11.43
N ALA A 168 14.30 17.97 -10.71
CA ALA A 168 15.56 18.62 -11.08
C ALA A 168 16.17 18.02 -12.37
N THR A 169 16.12 16.70 -12.52
CA THR A 169 16.61 16.01 -13.73
C THR A 169 15.71 16.23 -14.96
N ALA A 170 14.40 16.39 -14.78
CA ALA A 170 13.48 16.78 -15.86
C ALA A 170 13.72 18.21 -16.36
N SER A 171 14.04 19.15 -15.45
CA SER A 171 14.40 20.54 -15.78
C SER A 171 15.70 20.61 -16.60
N ASP A 172 16.73 19.86 -16.19
CA ASP A 172 18.04 19.87 -16.88
C ASP A 172 17.99 19.23 -18.29
N ARG A 173 17.12 18.22 -18.50
CA ARG A 173 16.86 17.67 -19.85
C ARG A 173 16.09 18.64 -20.76
N ARG A 174 15.26 19.52 -20.21
CA ARG A 174 14.51 20.52 -20.99
C ARG A 174 15.40 21.69 -21.41
N SER A 175 16.32 22.10 -20.54
CA SER A 175 17.38 23.07 -20.82
C SER A 175 18.28 22.65 -22.01
N ARG A 176 18.73 21.39 -22.04
CA ARG A 176 19.64 20.88 -23.08
C ARG A 176 19.03 20.68 -24.47
N ARG A 177 17.70 20.70 -24.61
CA ARG A 177 17.03 20.53 -25.92
C ARG A 177 16.75 21.85 -26.66
N SER A 178 17.04 23.01 -26.05
CA SER A 178 16.74 24.32 -26.64
C SER A 178 17.88 24.93 -27.49
N THR A 179 19.00 24.24 -27.68
CA THR A 179 20.14 24.72 -28.49
C THR A 179 20.41 23.81 -29.68
N CYS A 180 19.51 23.81 -30.66
CA CYS A 180 19.84 23.43 -32.03
C CYS A 180 19.48 24.62 -32.92
N ALA A 181 20.49 25.43 -33.22
CA ALA A 181 20.42 26.54 -34.15
C ALA A 181 20.14 26.03 -35.56
N SER A 182 19.16 26.64 -36.23
CA SER A 182 18.89 26.44 -37.65
C SER A 182 19.98 27.13 -38.49
N PRO A 183 20.59 26.48 -39.49
CA PRO A 183 21.43 27.18 -40.46
C PRO A 183 20.54 27.84 -41.52
N GLY A 184 20.83 29.12 -41.80
CA GLY A 184 20.11 29.93 -42.76
C GLY A 184 20.22 29.42 -44.20
N LEU A 185 19.15 29.61 -44.96
CA LEU A 185 19.17 29.52 -46.42
C LEU A 185 19.09 30.94 -47.01
N ARG A 186 19.94 31.15 -48.03
CA ARG A 186 20.02 32.31 -48.90
C ARG A 186 18.80 32.41 -49.82
#